data_AF-A0A1I1BZJ1-F1
#
_entry.id   AF-A0A1I1BZJ1-F1
#
_cell.length_a   1.000
_cell.length_b   1.000
_cell.length_c   1.000
_cell.angle_alpha   90.00
_cell.angle_beta   90.00
_cell.angle_gamma   90.00
#
_symmetry.space_group_name_H-M   'P 1'
#
loop_
_entity.id
_entity.type
_entity.pdbx_description
1 polymer ?
#
loop_
_entity_poly.entity_id
_entity_poly.type
_entity_poly.pdbx_seq_one_letter_code
_entity_poly.pdbx_strand_id
1 'polypeptide(L)' 'MLILVGLILFGLGVYLYRKVILPDKVGFHKFNYEYKFKRNIFIYCLLTLGGITVVRELIIWIWF' A
#
# COMPACT_ATOMS: atom_id res chain seq x y z
N MET A 1 6.93 17.56 7.72
CA MET A 1 5.53 17.55 7.21
C MET A 1 5.26 16.45 6.16
N LEU A 2 6.20 15.50 5.94
CA LEU A 2 5.96 14.40 5.00
C LEU A 2 5.21 13.23 5.65
N ILE A 3 5.05 13.25 6.98
CA ILE A 3 4.36 12.20 7.75
C ILE A 3 2.87 12.09 7.38
N LEU A 4 2.22 13.22 7.10
CA LEU A 4 0.83 13.27 6.62
C LEU A 4 0.70 12.64 5.24
N VAL A 5 1.66 12.92 4.35
CA VAL A 5 1.71 12.32 3.00
C VAL A 5 1.91 10.81 3.09
N GLY A 6 2.82 10.37 3.97
CA GLY A 6 3.04 8.94 4.24
C GLY A 6 1.80 8.25 4.80
N LEU A 7 1.10 8.88 5.75
CA LEU A 7 -0.15 8.35 6.33
C LEU A 7 -1.28 8.26 5.30
N ILE A 8 -1.42 9.26 4.43
CA ILE A 8 -2.42 9.23 3.34
C ILE A 8 -2.10 8.11 2.35
N LEU A 9 -0.84 7.99 1.91
CA LEU A 9 -0.42 6.92 0.99
C LEU A 9 -0.62 5.53 1.62
N PHE A 10 -0.26 5.38 2.89
CA PHE A 10 -0.43 4.12 3.62
C PHE A 10 -1.92 3.79 3.80
N GLY A 11 -2.74 4.74 4.25
CA GLY A 11 -4.17 4.57 4.43
C GLY A 11 -4.88 4.23 3.11
N LEU A 12 -4.49 4.88 2.00
CA LEU A 12 -5.04 4.59 0.68
C LEU A 12 -4.62 3.20 0.19
N GLY A 13 -3.36 2.81 0.44
CA GLY A 13 -2.88 1.44 0.21
C GLY A 13 -3.67 0.40 0.99
N VAL A 14 -3.95 0.63 2.28
CA VAL A 14 -4.72 -0.29 3.14
C VAL A 14 -6.18 -0.39 2.66
N TYR A 15 -6.80 0.74 2.31
CA TYR A 15 -8.16 0.78 1.77
C TYR A 15 -8.27 -0.04 0.48
N LEU A 16 -7.36 0.18 -0.48
CA LEU A 16 -7.32 -0.56 -1.73
C LEU A 16 -7.01 -2.04 -1.50
N TYR A 17 -6.12 -2.38 -0.57
CA TYR A 17 -5.85 -3.76 -0.20
C TYR A 17 -7.13 -4.47 0.27
N ARG A 18 -7.89 -3.83 1.17
CA ARG A 18 -9.11 -4.41 1.73
C ARG A 18 -10.23 -4.52 0.70
N LYS A 19 -10.38 -3.52 -0.17
CA LYS A 19 -11.43 -3.47 -1.19
C LYS A 19 -11.13 -4.35 -2.41
N VAL A 20 -9.85 -4.49 -2.78
CA VAL A 20 -9.45 -5.09 -4.05
C VAL A 20 -8.74 -6.42 -3.85
N ILE A 21 -7.81 -6.54 -2.91
CA ILE A 21 -7.03 -7.78 -2.74
C ILE A 21 -7.80 -8.80 -1.90
N LEU A 22 -8.44 -8.36 -0.81
CA LEU A 22 -9.15 -9.25 0.11
C LEU A 22 -10.29 -10.07 -0.56
N PRO A 23 -11.20 -9.46 -1.35
CA PRO A 23 -12.26 -10.21 -2.03
C PRO A 23 -11.76 -10.97 -3.28
N ASP A 24 -10.67 -10.51 -3.91
CA ASP A 24 -10.15 -11.09 -5.15
C ASP A 24 -9.31 -12.36 -4.91
N LYS A 25 -9.02 -12.69 -3.64
CA LYS A 25 -8.39 -13.97 -3.23
C LYS A 25 -9.23 -15.20 -3.61
N VAL A 26 -10.53 -15.04 -3.87
CA VAL A 26 -11.47 -16.15 -4.11
C VAL A 26 -11.56 -16.57 -5.59
N GLY A 27 -11.00 -15.80 -6.54
CA GLY A 27 -11.20 -16.04 -7.98
C GLY A 27 -9.99 -15.72 -8.85
N PHE A 28 -8.93 -16.53 -8.79
CA PHE A 28 -7.85 -16.45 -9.78
C PHE A 28 -8.24 -17.19 -11.07
N HIS A 29 -8.81 -16.46 -12.03
CA HIS A 29 -8.96 -16.95 -13.41
C HIS A 29 -7.74 -16.57 -14.26
N LYS A 30 -7.19 -17.56 -14.97
CA LYS A 30 -5.93 -17.53 -15.73
C LYS A 30 -5.79 -16.35 -16.71
N PHE A 31 -6.91 -15.88 -17.28
CA PHE A 31 -6.93 -14.83 -18.31
C PHE A 31 -6.74 -13.40 -17.80
N ASN A 32 -6.89 -13.14 -16.49
CA ASN A 32 -6.78 -11.77 -15.92
C ASN A 32 -5.56 -11.61 -15.00
N TYR A 33 -4.60 -12.54 -15.10
CA TYR A 33 -3.50 -12.66 -14.15
C TYR A 33 -2.54 -11.46 -14.22
N GLU A 34 -2.12 -11.03 -15.41
CA GLU A 34 -1.17 -9.92 -15.54
C GLU A 34 -1.73 -8.59 -15.00
N TYR A 35 -3.00 -8.29 -15.30
CA TYR A 35 -3.65 -7.08 -14.82
C TYR A 35 -3.84 -7.11 -13.30
N LYS A 36 -4.27 -8.26 -12.75
CA LYS A 36 -4.35 -8.47 -11.29
C LYS A 36 -2.99 -8.35 -10.61
N PHE A 37 -1.93 -8.88 -11.24
CA PHE A 37 -0.57 -8.83 -10.70
C PHE A 37 -0.03 -7.40 -10.65
N LYS A 38 -0.15 -6.63 -11.74
CA LYS A 38 0.25 -5.21 -11.77
C LYS A 38 -0.50 -4.39 -10.73
N ARG A 39 -1.81 -4.60 -10.59
CA ARG A 39 -2.65 -3.93 -9.60
C ARG A 39 -2.24 -4.28 -8.16
N ASN A 40 -1.98 -5.55 -7.88
CA ASN A 40 -1.55 -5.98 -6.55
C ASN A 40 -0.16 -5.42 -6.21
N ILE A 41 0.79 -5.45 -7.15
CA ILE A 41 2.11 -4.81 -6.98
C ILE A 41 1.95 -3.33 -6.65
N PHE A 42 1.09 -2.62 -7.38
CA PHE A 42 0.86 -1.20 -7.14
C PHE A 42 0.34 -0.94 -5.72
N ILE A 43 -0.63 -1.73 -5.25
CA ILE A 43 -1.18 -1.62 -3.89
C ILE A 43 -0.12 -1.95 -2.84
N TYR A 44 0.70 -2.99 -3.04
CA TYR A 44 1.80 -3.30 -2.14
C TYR A 44 2.86 -2.20 -2.13
N CYS A 45 3.16 -1.59 -3.27
CA CYS A 45 4.11 -0.47 -3.39
C CYS A 45 3.61 0.76 -2.62
N LEU A 46 2.30 1.06 -2.69
CA LEU A 46 1.67 2.11 -1.89
C LEU A 46 1.80 1.86 -0.38
N LEU A 47 1.59 0.62 0.05
CA LEU A 47 1.74 0.21 1.45
C LEU A 47 3.19 0.32 1.93
N THR A 48 4.15 -0.17 1.15
CA THR A 48 5.56 -0.15 1.57
C THR A 48 6.13 1.26 1.54
N LEU A 49 5.89 2.04 0.48
CA LEU A 49 6.39 3.43 0.39
C LEU A 49 5.71 4.35 1.41
N GLY A 50 4.40 4.21 1.61
CA GLY A 50 3.67 4.91 2.67
C GLY A 50 4.20 4.55 4.05
N GLY A 51 4.44 3.25 4.32
CA GLY A 51 5.01 2.80 5.58
C GLY A 51 6.43 3.32 5.83
N ILE A 52 7.31 3.23 4.83
CA ILE A 52 8.70 3.70 4.93
C ILE A 52 8.74 5.20 5.21
N THR A 53 7.92 6.00 4.52
CA THR A 53 7.87 7.46 4.74
C THR A 53 7.37 7.81 6.13
N VAL A 54 6.38 7.11 6.66
CA VAL A 54 5.90 7.29 8.05
C VAL A 54 6.96 6.89 9.07
N VAL A 55 7.57 5.71 8.92
CA VAL A 55 8.59 5.21 9.85
C VAL A 55 9.82 6.11 9.84
N ARG A 56 10.27 6.57 8.66
CA ARG A 56 11.41 7.49 8.55
C ARG A 56 11.16 8.79 9.29
N GLU A 57 9.98 9.39 9.12
CA GLU A 57 9.65 10.63 9.82
C GLU A 57 9.46 10.41 11.33
N LEU A 58 8.92 9.27 11.76
CA LEU A 58 8.87 8.92 13.19
C LEU A 58 10.28 8.81 13.79
N ILE A 59 11.23 8.20 13.08
CA ILE A 59 12.62 8.10 13.55
C ILE A 59 13.25 9.48 13.69
N ILE A 60 13.07 10.36 12.69
CA ILE A 60 13.56 11.73 12.75
C ILE A 60 12.95 12.49 13.92
N TRP A 61 11.65 12.29 14.19
CA TRP A 61 10.94 12.95 15.27
C TRP A 61 11.29 12.44 16.67
N ILE A 62 11.79 11.21 16.80
CA ILE A 62 12.27 10.64 18.06
C ILE A 62 13.73 11.05 18.34
N TRP A 63 14.54 11.23 17.29
CA TRP A 63 15.95 11.59 17.39
C TRP A 63 16.23 13.08 17.57
N PHE A 64 15.23 13.94 17.35
CA PHE A 64 15.33 15.39 17.43
C PHE A 64 14.40 15.93 18.52
#